data_AF-A0A951FHI4-F1
#
_entry.id   AF-A0A951FHI4-F1
#
_cell.length_a   1.000
_cell.length_b   1.000
_cell.length_c   1.000
_cell.angle_alpha   90.00
_cell.angle_beta   90.00
_cell.angle_gamma   90.00
#
_symmetry.space_group_name_H-M   'P 1'
#
loop_
_entity.id
_entity.type
_entity.pdbx_description
1 polymer ?
#
loop_
_entity_poly.entity_id
_entity_poly.type
_entity_poly.pdbx_seq_one_letter_code
_entity_poly.pdbx_strand_id
1 'polypeptide(L)'
;LNIVWLPQPVRRVLAMPSTMYDDLWTAAKAMYKTEPAIADGGEVIIYAPHLTEISYTHGHLIDQIGYHVRDYFVKQWDRFRDLPGGILAHSTHVKGAGSFDPATAVETPRISVTLATSIPEARCRQVNLGYADYRTINPESWLAQAGAGSLLVPHAGEMLYRVRSDRE
;
A
#
# COMPACT_ATOMS: atom_id res chain seq x y z
N LEU A 1 16.52 -15.34 0.89
CA LEU A 1 15.53 -14.26 0.76
C LEU A 1 15.64 -13.40 2.02
N ASN A 2 15.61 -12.07 1.90
CA ASN A 2 15.73 -11.18 3.05
C ASN A 2 14.35 -11.00 3.70
N ILE A 3 14.05 -11.83 4.71
CA ILE A 3 12.73 -11.88 5.39
C ILE A 3 12.88 -11.53 6.87
N VAL A 4 12.00 -10.67 7.35
CA VAL A 4 11.77 -10.41 8.77
C VAL A 4 10.49 -11.14 9.19
N TRP A 5 10.61 -12.02 10.17
CA TRP A 5 9.52 -12.86 10.65
C TRP A 5 8.89 -12.28 11.92
N LEU A 6 7.57 -12.12 11.91
CA LEU A 6 6.78 -11.69 13.05
C LEU A 6 6.11 -12.90 13.71
N PRO A 7 6.02 -12.94 15.05
CA PRO A 7 5.31 -14.03 15.74
C PRO A 7 3.79 -13.95 15.57
N GLN A 8 3.24 -12.76 15.30
CA GLN A 8 1.81 -12.52 15.14
C GLN A 8 1.58 -11.36 14.15
N PRO A 9 0.44 -11.31 13.45
CA PRO A 9 0.13 -10.16 12.59
C PRO A 9 -0.06 -8.88 13.40
N VAL A 10 0.26 -7.74 12.79
CA VAL A 10 0.00 -6.41 13.35
C VAL A 10 -1.21 -5.76 12.67
N ARG A 11 -1.90 -4.86 13.36
CA ARG A 11 -3.03 -4.13 12.78
C ARG A 11 -2.59 -2.91 11.98
N ARG A 12 -1.49 -2.25 12.36
CA ARG A 12 -1.00 -1.06 11.67
C ARG A 12 0.49 -1.13 11.39
N VAL A 13 0.89 -0.74 10.19
CA VAL A 13 2.30 -0.57 9.82
C VAL A 13 2.54 0.86 9.39
N LEU A 14 3.51 1.53 10.01
CA LEU A 14 4.09 2.77 9.50
C LEU A 14 5.31 2.39 8.66
N ALA A 15 5.16 2.42 7.34
CA ALA A 15 6.18 2.03 6.39
C ALA A 15 6.92 3.29 5.89
N MET A 16 8.21 3.39 6.20
CA MET A 16 9.05 4.51 5.80
C MET A 16 9.99 4.08 4.66
N PRO A 17 9.59 4.24 3.38
CA PRO A 17 10.48 3.96 2.26
C PRO A 17 11.75 4.81 2.34
N SER A 18 12.86 4.26 1.81
CA SER A 18 14.11 5.02 1.65
C SER A 18 13.89 6.23 0.73
N THR A 19 14.61 7.32 0.99
CA THR A 19 14.55 8.56 0.18
C THR A 19 15.16 8.40 -1.21
N MET A 20 15.67 7.21 -1.55
CA MET A 20 16.12 6.88 -2.91
C MET A 20 14.95 6.64 -3.89
N TYR A 21 13.73 6.47 -3.36
CA TYR A 21 12.54 6.37 -4.17
C TYR A 21 11.96 7.76 -4.39
N ASP A 22 11.84 8.18 -5.64
CA ASP A 22 11.45 9.56 -5.99
C ASP A 22 9.95 9.73 -6.24
N ASP A 23 9.20 8.63 -6.39
CA ASP A 23 7.75 8.59 -6.60
C ASP A 23 7.09 7.38 -5.91
N LEU A 24 5.76 7.38 -5.82
CA LEU A 24 5.01 6.25 -5.27
C LEU A 24 5.22 4.96 -6.09
N TRP A 25 5.41 5.07 -7.41
CA TRP A 25 5.63 3.91 -8.28
C TRP A 25 6.77 3.02 -7.79
N THR A 26 7.89 3.64 -7.39
CA THR A 26 9.05 2.94 -6.85
C THR A 26 8.95 2.68 -5.35
N ALA A 27 8.39 3.62 -4.59
CA ALA A 27 8.20 3.51 -3.15
C ALA A 27 7.10 2.50 -2.73
N ALA A 28 6.23 2.09 -3.65
CA ALA A 28 5.17 1.10 -3.47
C ALA A 28 5.64 -0.21 -2.84
N LYS A 29 6.93 -0.54 -2.95
CA LYS A 29 7.58 -1.64 -2.23
C LYS A 29 7.30 -1.61 -0.74
N ALA A 30 7.16 -0.43 -0.15
CA ALA A 30 6.79 -0.23 1.25
C ALA A 30 5.45 -0.89 1.60
N MET A 31 4.50 -0.93 0.66
CA MET A 31 3.21 -1.61 0.80
C MET A 31 3.37 -3.12 0.65
N TYR A 32 3.69 -3.63 -0.54
CA TYR A 32 3.55 -5.06 -0.83
C TYR A 32 4.58 -5.93 -0.11
N LYS A 33 5.68 -5.35 0.40
CA LYS A 33 6.61 -6.08 1.28
C LYS A 33 6.19 -6.10 2.75
N THR A 34 5.24 -5.28 3.16
CA THR A 34 4.73 -5.26 4.54
C THR A 34 3.35 -5.89 4.66
N GLU A 35 2.54 -5.90 3.58
CA GLU A 35 1.20 -6.50 3.56
C GLU A 35 1.13 -7.88 4.25
N PRO A 36 2.03 -8.85 4.01
CA PRO A 36 1.90 -10.18 4.61
C PRO A 36 2.08 -10.23 6.12
N ALA A 37 2.53 -9.15 6.76
CA ALA A 37 2.63 -9.02 8.21
C ALA A 37 1.38 -8.36 8.84
N ILE A 38 0.43 -7.88 8.02
CA ILE A 38 -0.72 -7.09 8.47
C ILE A 38 -1.94 -7.99 8.58
N ALA A 39 -2.66 -7.91 9.70
CA ALA A 39 -3.93 -8.58 9.92
C ALA A 39 -5.02 -8.12 8.92
N ASP A 40 -5.99 -8.97 8.64
CA ASP A 40 -7.17 -8.56 7.85
C ASP A 40 -7.90 -7.39 8.54
N GLY A 41 -8.31 -6.41 7.74
CA GLY A 41 -8.86 -5.14 8.21
C GLY A 41 -7.82 -4.17 8.78
N GLY A 42 -6.53 -4.51 8.72
CA GLY A 42 -5.44 -3.64 9.13
C GLY A 42 -5.13 -2.53 8.13
N GLU A 43 -4.04 -1.80 8.39
CA GLU A 43 -3.62 -0.65 7.60
C GLU A 43 -2.09 -0.60 7.44
N VAL A 44 -1.65 -0.20 6.25
CA VAL A 44 -0.30 0.33 6.04
C VAL A 44 -0.36 1.82 5.71
N ILE A 45 0.44 2.60 6.43
CA ILE A 45 0.64 4.02 6.21
C ILE A 45 2.02 4.19 5.59
N ILE A 46 2.08 4.64 4.34
CA ILE A 46 3.33 4.96 3.66
C ILE A 46 3.73 6.37 4.07
N TYR A 47 4.69 6.46 5.01
CA TYR A 47 5.23 7.72 5.50
C TYR A 47 6.44 8.12 4.68
N ALA A 48 6.24 9.06 3.77
CA ALA A 48 7.26 9.54 2.87
C ALA A 48 7.04 11.02 2.51
N PRO A 49 7.37 11.95 3.42
CA PRO A 49 7.15 13.39 3.22
C PRO A 49 7.78 13.95 1.93
N HIS A 50 8.84 13.32 1.43
CA HIS A 50 9.54 13.73 0.22
C HIS A 50 8.80 13.35 -1.08
N LEU A 51 7.87 12.39 -1.05
CA LEU A 51 7.13 11.99 -2.24
C LEU A 51 6.04 13.01 -2.55
N THR A 52 6.11 13.56 -3.76
CA THR A 52 5.16 14.57 -4.28
C THR A 52 4.34 14.05 -5.46
N GLU A 53 4.69 12.88 -6.00
CA GLU A 53 4.13 12.34 -7.24
C GLU A 53 3.81 10.85 -7.10
N ILE A 54 2.74 10.41 -7.76
CA ILE A 54 2.38 8.99 -7.88
C ILE A 54 3.37 8.30 -8.81
N SER A 55 3.54 8.86 -10.02
CA SER A 55 4.56 8.42 -10.95
C SER A 55 4.81 9.50 -11.99
N TYR A 56 6.08 9.85 -12.21
CA TYR A 56 6.44 10.81 -13.26
C TYR A 56 6.10 10.30 -14.67
N THR A 57 6.19 8.99 -14.88
CA THR A 57 5.95 8.36 -16.20
C THR A 57 4.49 7.96 -16.37
N HIS A 58 3.90 7.39 -15.32
CA HIS A 58 2.63 6.66 -15.43
C HIS A 58 1.48 7.30 -14.64
N GLY A 59 1.73 8.43 -13.96
CA GLY A 59 0.76 9.07 -13.08
C GLY A 59 -0.57 9.34 -13.78
N HIS A 60 -0.53 9.88 -15.00
CA HIS A 60 -1.74 10.18 -15.78
C HIS A 60 -2.64 8.96 -16.07
N LEU A 61 -2.08 7.75 -16.19
CA LEU A 61 -2.87 6.52 -16.36
C LEU A 61 -3.43 6.07 -15.02
N ILE A 62 -2.63 6.14 -13.96
CA ILE A 62 -3.08 5.81 -12.60
C ILE A 62 -4.19 6.78 -12.14
N ASP A 63 -4.10 8.06 -12.47
CA ASP A 63 -5.11 9.08 -12.16
C ASP A 63 -6.47 8.77 -12.82
N GLN A 64 -6.48 8.01 -13.93
CA GLN A 64 -7.69 7.57 -14.62
C GLN A 64 -8.27 6.27 -14.04
N ILE A 65 -7.41 5.34 -13.60
CA ILE A 65 -7.84 4.00 -13.22
C ILE A 65 -7.93 3.76 -11.71
N GLY A 66 -7.19 4.54 -10.91
CA GLY A 66 -7.02 4.34 -9.48
C GLY A 66 -6.26 3.06 -9.08
N TYR A 67 -6.13 2.90 -7.76
CA TYR A 67 -5.57 1.72 -7.11
C TYR A 67 -6.69 0.76 -6.68
N HIS A 68 -6.71 -0.44 -7.25
CA HIS A 68 -7.77 -1.43 -7.01
C HIS A 68 -7.22 -2.85 -6.89
N VAL A 69 -7.94 -3.72 -6.18
CA VAL A 69 -7.62 -5.13 -6.02
C VAL A 69 -7.72 -5.84 -7.36
N ARG A 70 -7.04 -6.97 -7.51
CA ARG A 70 -7.04 -7.74 -8.77
C ARG A 70 -8.44 -8.03 -9.28
N ASP A 71 -9.34 -8.46 -8.40
CA ASP A 71 -10.71 -8.82 -8.73
C ASP A 71 -11.50 -7.68 -9.39
N TYR A 72 -11.23 -6.41 -9.01
CA TYR A 72 -11.88 -5.24 -9.61
C TYR A 72 -11.64 -5.17 -11.11
N PHE A 73 -10.42 -5.44 -11.55
CA PHE A 73 -10.06 -5.43 -12.97
C PHE A 73 -10.54 -6.69 -13.70
N VAL A 74 -10.22 -7.88 -13.17
CA VAL A 74 -10.43 -9.14 -13.92
C VAL A 74 -11.90 -9.55 -14.02
N LYS A 75 -12.76 -9.14 -13.07
CA LYS A 75 -14.21 -9.40 -13.14
C LYS A 75 -14.96 -8.41 -14.05
N GLN A 76 -14.25 -7.46 -14.65
CA GLN A 76 -14.79 -6.43 -15.54
C GLN A 76 -13.87 -6.22 -16.75
N TRP A 77 -13.28 -7.33 -17.25
CA TRP A 77 -12.12 -7.28 -18.14
C TRP A 77 -12.34 -6.46 -19.41
N ASP A 78 -13.54 -6.47 -19.99
CA ASP A 78 -13.85 -5.69 -21.19
C ASP A 78 -13.63 -4.18 -21.02
N ARG A 79 -13.69 -3.65 -19.78
CA ARG A 79 -13.41 -2.23 -19.49
C ARG A 79 -11.93 -1.87 -19.47
N PHE A 80 -11.05 -2.86 -19.23
CA PHE A 80 -9.64 -2.62 -18.92
C PHE A 80 -8.66 -3.32 -19.87
N ARG A 81 -9.16 -4.18 -20.77
CA ARG A 81 -8.36 -5.01 -21.68
C ARG A 81 -7.42 -4.26 -22.61
N ASP A 82 -7.72 -2.99 -22.90
CA ASP A 82 -6.92 -2.15 -23.80
C ASP A 82 -5.89 -1.29 -23.04
N LEU A 83 -5.86 -1.36 -21.70
CA LEU A 83 -4.90 -0.65 -20.87
C LEU A 83 -3.59 -1.44 -20.72
N PRO A 84 -2.44 -0.76 -20.53
CA PRO A 84 -1.18 -1.47 -20.37
C PRO A 84 -1.17 -2.33 -19.10
N GLY A 85 -0.93 -3.64 -19.26
CA GLY A 85 -0.98 -4.60 -18.15
C GLY A 85 -0.04 -4.28 -16.99
N GLY A 86 1.10 -3.62 -17.24
CA GLY A 86 2.02 -3.17 -16.19
C GLY A 86 1.39 -2.14 -15.23
N ILE A 87 0.50 -1.29 -15.73
CA ILE A 87 -0.20 -0.28 -14.93
C ILE A 87 -1.26 -0.95 -14.05
N LEU A 88 -2.02 -1.89 -14.62
CA LEU A 88 -2.99 -2.69 -13.88
C LEU A 88 -2.28 -3.54 -12.79
N ALA A 89 -1.17 -4.18 -13.14
CA ALA A 89 -0.37 -4.94 -12.19
C ALA A 89 0.12 -4.06 -11.02
N HIS A 90 0.70 -2.90 -11.32
CA HIS A 90 1.13 -1.96 -10.28
C HIS A 90 -0.04 -1.50 -9.39
N SER A 91 -1.19 -1.18 -9.99
CA SER A 91 -2.41 -0.81 -9.25
C SER A 91 -2.79 -1.88 -8.23
N THR A 92 -2.82 -3.15 -8.66
CA THR A 92 -3.15 -4.29 -7.79
C THR A 92 -2.12 -4.58 -6.72
N HIS A 93 -0.82 -4.41 -7.02
CA HIS A 93 0.24 -4.58 -6.03
C HIS A 93 0.17 -3.54 -4.91
N VAL A 94 -0.21 -2.30 -5.24
CA VAL A 94 -0.32 -1.23 -4.24
C VAL A 94 -1.62 -1.33 -3.46
N LYS A 95 -2.74 -1.74 -4.06
CA LYS A 95 -3.99 -1.92 -3.32
C LYS A 95 -3.98 -3.16 -2.43
N GLY A 96 -3.28 -4.21 -2.88
CA GLY A 96 -3.14 -5.46 -2.16
C GLY A 96 -4.24 -6.48 -2.45
N ALA A 97 -4.29 -7.50 -1.61
CA ALA A 97 -5.32 -8.52 -1.65
C ALA A 97 -6.71 -7.95 -1.35
N GLY A 98 -7.74 -8.62 -1.86
CA GLY A 98 -9.14 -8.28 -1.59
C GLY A 98 -10.05 -8.87 -2.67
N SER A 99 -11.32 -8.49 -2.61
CA SER A 99 -12.36 -8.98 -3.51
C SER A 99 -13.14 -7.83 -4.12
N PHE A 100 -13.82 -8.14 -5.23
CA PHE A 100 -14.79 -7.26 -5.87
C PHE A 100 -16.01 -8.07 -6.27
N ASP A 101 -17.20 -7.53 -5.99
CA ASP A 101 -18.47 -8.10 -6.41
C ASP A 101 -19.04 -7.31 -7.60
N PRO A 102 -19.10 -7.91 -8.81
CA PRO A 102 -19.61 -7.23 -10.00
C PRO A 102 -21.12 -6.98 -9.96
N ALA A 103 -21.88 -7.70 -9.12
CA ALA A 103 -23.33 -7.48 -9.01
C ALA A 103 -23.67 -6.22 -8.20
N THR A 104 -22.87 -5.92 -7.18
CA THR A 104 -23.06 -4.75 -6.30
C THR A 104 -22.08 -3.61 -6.60
N ALA A 105 -21.07 -3.87 -7.43
CA ALA A 105 -19.93 -2.98 -7.68
C ALA A 105 -19.14 -2.60 -6.41
N VAL A 106 -19.17 -3.45 -5.38
CA VAL A 106 -18.46 -3.21 -4.11
C VAL A 106 -17.09 -3.88 -4.14
N GLU A 107 -16.05 -3.08 -3.88
CA GLU A 107 -14.68 -3.54 -3.65
C GLU A 107 -14.42 -3.67 -2.14
N THR A 108 -13.83 -4.79 -1.71
CA THR A 108 -13.43 -5.04 -0.32
C THR A 108 -11.94 -5.38 -0.25
N PRO A 109 -11.06 -4.38 -0.03
CA PRO A 109 -9.64 -4.59 0.20
C PRO A 109 -9.41 -5.36 1.51
N ARG A 110 -8.39 -6.21 1.56
CA ARG A 110 -7.99 -6.94 2.77
C ARG A 110 -7.44 -5.98 3.83
N ILE A 111 -6.71 -4.96 3.41
CA ILE A 111 -6.15 -3.90 4.25
C ILE A 111 -6.37 -2.53 3.63
N SER A 112 -6.29 -1.48 4.45
CA SER A 112 -6.23 -0.10 3.98
C SER A 112 -4.81 0.32 3.65
N VAL A 113 -4.67 1.20 2.65
CA VAL A 113 -3.39 1.77 2.23
C VAL A 113 -3.52 3.28 2.26
N THR A 114 -2.76 3.92 3.13
CA THR A 114 -2.84 5.35 3.43
C THR A 114 -1.54 6.04 3.10
N LEU A 115 -1.61 7.17 2.39
CA LEU A 115 -0.44 7.97 2.03
C LEU A 115 -0.25 9.10 3.05
N ALA A 116 0.88 9.07 3.74
CA ALA A 116 1.41 10.16 4.54
C ALA A 116 2.60 10.77 3.80
N THR A 117 2.29 11.49 2.72
CA THR A 117 3.26 12.07 1.77
C THR A 117 2.91 13.52 1.46
N SER A 118 3.70 14.16 0.58
CA SER A 118 3.37 15.48 0.03
C SER A 118 2.45 15.42 -1.21
N ILE A 119 1.95 14.23 -1.57
CA ILE A 119 0.90 14.11 -2.61
C ILE A 119 -0.40 14.71 -2.05
N PRO A 120 -1.10 15.59 -2.80
CA PRO A 120 -2.32 16.24 -2.31
C PRO A 120 -3.41 15.23 -1.93
N GLU A 121 -4.09 15.48 -0.82
CA GLU A 121 -5.21 14.64 -0.31
C GLU A 121 -6.26 14.33 -1.38
N ALA A 122 -6.64 15.34 -2.18
CA ALA A 122 -7.59 15.18 -3.26
C ALA A 122 -7.15 14.14 -4.29
N ARG A 123 -5.85 14.12 -4.63
CA ARG A 123 -5.28 13.16 -5.57
C ARG A 123 -5.20 11.77 -4.96
N CYS A 124 -4.80 11.63 -3.69
CA CYS A 124 -4.83 10.35 -2.98
C CYS A 124 -6.23 9.71 -3.02
N ARG A 125 -7.27 10.50 -2.72
CA ARG A 125 -8.66 10.04 -2.78
C ARG A 125 -9.11 9.70 -4.20
N GLN A 126 -8.75 10.51 -5.19
CA GLN A 126 -9.05 10.25 -6.60
C GLN A 126 -8.55 8.87 -7.03
N VAL A 127 -7.35 8.48 -6.60
CA VAL A 127 -6.76 7.18 -6.95
C VAL A 127 -7.11 6.06 -5.97
N ASN A 128 -8.18 6.22 -5.17
CA ASN A 128 -8.68 5.20 -4.24
C ASN A 128 -7.66 4.78 -3.16
N LEU A 129 -6.88 5.74 -2.64
CA LEU A 129 -6.00 5.57 -1.49
C LEU A 129 -6.41 6.47 -0.33
N GLY A 130 -6.05 6.05 0.88
CA GLY A 130 -6.18 6.87 2.07
C GLY A 130 -5.20 8.04 2.06
N TYR A 131 -5.49 9.05 2.88
CA TYR A 131 -4.62 10.19 3.12
C TYR A 131 -4.45 10.40 4.62
N ALA A 132 -3.23 10.71 5.05
CA ALA A 132 -2.95 11.23 6.37
C ALA A 132 -1.96 12.40 6.24
N ASP A 133 -2.16 13.47 7.00
CA ASP A 133 -1.19 14.57 7.01
C ASP A 133 0.09 14.10 7.74
N TYR A 134 1.17 13.92 6.99
CA TYR A 134 2.44 13.43 7.53
C TYR A 134 2.99 14.32 8.65
N ARG A 135 2.63 15.61 8.67
CA ARG A 135 3.05 16.57 9.72
C ARG A 135 2.46 16.24 11.09
N THR A 136 1.39 15.46 11.13
CA THR A 136 0.71 15.04 12.36
C THR A 136 1.23 13.69 12.89
N ILE A 137 2.07 13.00 12.11
CA ILE A 137 2.61 11.69 12.46
C ILE A 137 4.03 11.89 13.02
N ASN A 138 4.26 11.45 14.26
CA ASN A 138 5.60 11.34 14.82
C ASN A 138 6.08 9.87 14.74
N PRO A 139 7.03 9.51 13.85
CA PRO A 139 7.55 8.16 13.75
C PRO A 139 8.15 7.60 15.05
N GLU A 140 8.74 8.44 15.90
CA GLU A 140 9.33 7.99 17.17
C GLU A 140 8.26 7.44 18.13
N SER A 141 7.04 7.98 18.08
CA SER A 141 5.93 7.49 18.90
C SER A 141 5.52 6.05 18.55
N TRP A 142 5.82 5.59 17.34
CA TRP A 142 5.53 4.22 16.91
C TRP A 142 6.54 3.21 17.46
N LEU A 143 7.77 3.63 17.75
CA LEU A 143 8.77 2.77 18.41
C LEU A 143 8.33 2.41 19.83
N ALA A 144 7.76 3.38 20.56
CA ALA A 144 7.23 3.15 21.90
C ALA A 144 6.00 2.21 21.92
N GLN A 145 5.30 2.09 20.79
CA GLN A 145 4.12 1.23 20.61
C GLN A 145 4.45 -0.09 19.89
N ALA A 146 5.73 -0.35 19.59
CA ALA A 146 6.16 -1.55 18.88
C ALA A 146 5.78 -2.80 19.70
N GLY A 147 4.92 -3.65 19.12
CA GLY A 147 4.40 -4.86 19.78
C GLY A 147 2.96 -4.74 20.32
N ALA A 148 2.39 -3.54 20.41
CA ALA A 148 0.99 -3.32 20.82
C ALA A 148 -0.01 -3.39 19.62
N GLY A 149 0.31 -4.18 18.59
CA GLY A 149 -0.46 -4.25 17.35
C GLY A 149 -0.04 -3.24 16.26
N SER A 150 1.06 -2.51 16.47
CA SER A 150 1.69 -1.64 15.47
C SER A 150 3.16 -1.97 15.23
N LEU A 151 3.63 -1.68 14.02
CA LEU A 151 5.02 -1.86 13.58
C LEU A 151 5.51 -0.61 12.83
N LEU A 152 6.71 -0.14 13.17
CA LEU A 152 7.46 0.81 12.36
C LEU A 152 8.44 0.04 11.46
N VAL A 153 8.45 0.34 10.16
CA VAL A 153 9.39 -0.26 9.20
C VAL A 153 10.24 0.84 8.57
N PRO A 154 11.46 1.09 9.08
CA PRO A 154 12.43 1.94 8.40
C PRO A 154 12.94 1.25 7.12
N HIS A 155 13.31 2.05 6.11
CA HIS A 155 13.76 1.54 4.80
C HIS A 155 12.78 0.52 4.19
N ALA A 156 11.49 0.80 4.32
CA ALA A 156 10.43 -0.07 3.85
C ALA A 156 10.54 -0.34 2.35
N GLY A 157 10.36 -1.60 1.96
CA GLY A 157 10.53 -2.06 0.58
C GLY A 157 11.84 -2.79 0.29
N GLU A 158 12.78 -2.81 1.24
CA GLU A 158 14.02 -3.59 1.13
C GLU A 158 13.81 -5.03 1.64
N MET A 159 13.30 -5.17 2.87
CA MET A 159 13.02 -6.46 3.51
C MET A 159 11.56 -6.89 3.31
N LEU A 160 11.31 -8.19 3.20
CA LEU A 160 9.95 -8.77 3.21
C LEU A 160 9.53 -9.08 4.64
N TYR A 161 8.36 -8.62 5.07
CA TYR A 161 7.81 -8.89 6.40
C TYR A 161 6.70 -9.93 6.30
N ARG A 162 6.77 -10.99 7.12
CA ARG A 162 5.78 -12.08 7.14
C ARG A 162 5.51 -12.53 8.57
N VAL A 163 4.29 -12.98 8.83
CA VAL A 163 3.97 -13.72 10.05
C VAL A 163 4.50 -15.16 9.92
N ARG A 164 5.12 -15.68 10.98
CA ARG A 164 5.47 -17.11 11.07
C ARG A 164 4.19 -17.92 11.00
N SER A 165 4.13 -18.87 10.09
CA SER A 165 3.09 -19.89 10.13
C SER A 165 3.53 -21.01 11.05
N ASP A 166 2.60 -21.63 11.80
CA ASP A 166 2.86 -22.84 12.61
C ASP A 166 3.34 -24.06 11.79
N ARG A 167 3.47 -23.91 10.46
CA ARG A 167 3.94 -24.92 9.50
C ARG A 167 5.42 -24.79 9.11
N GLU A 168 6.19 -23.93 9.79
CA GLU A 168 7.65 -23.78 9.62
C GLU A 168 8.41 -23.97 10.94
#